data_AF-A0A1T4ZHQ1-F1
#
_entry.id   AF-A0A1T4ZHQ1-F1
#
_cell.length_a   1.000
_cell.length_b   1.000
_cell.length_c   1.000
_cell.angle_alpha   90.00
_cell.angle_beta   90.00
_cell.angle_gamma   90.00
#
_symmetry.space_group_name_H-M   'P 1'
#
loop_
_entity.id
_entity.type
_entity.pdbx_description
1 polymer ?
#
loop_
_entity_poly.entity_id
_entity_poly.type
_entity_poly.pdbx_seq_one_letter_code
_entity_poly.pdbx_strand_id
1 'polypeptide(L)'
;MFKPTRLKIGHSLTLIQDVKDLVTIAFSNPREVIIENPYTAFAGSFGTIASLWFAAYNPSGVWIIFIIALIIFIPGLFIEANKYKIYTQDALPIPIVINIANQANSLDALNSLFTVIEKDRRYRKYQEKIKKYLGILNEDLVFKYDGDIFDQKRLKLFLKIVRHDLEQVKRRTPQNSILYLAYIGPISVSFLIGSMLSREGMILFQRDQSNNSYQAVMEVRDRTLKENIQGFEKLEVNYLCSNPPQPKVTIAIDTASHKIKLNDPSIQGYGDLITLDNQTSNTIDYQEDWTQYCREIFQVLNDAQQDYQEIRLVYSMPVTLAIAVGMTTQNFWNIVLTNYDGKTGTYQDLIRMNDMD
;
A
#
# COMPACT_ATOMS: atom_id res chain seq x y z
N MET A 1 29.85 -23.77 -45.08
CA MET A 1 28.87 -23.01 -44.28
C MET A 1 28.39 -23.93 -43.14
N PHE A 2 29.00 -23.84 -41.96
CA PHE A 2 28.53 -24.54 -40.75
C PHE A 2 28.68 -23.56 -39.59
N LYS A 3 27.54 -23.06 -39.07
CA LYS A 3 27.48 -22.31 -37.81
C LYS A 3 27.47 -23.33 -36.66
N PRO A 4 28.31 -23.20 -35.63
CA PRO A 4 28.17 -24.01 -34.43
C PRO A 4 26.99 -23.47 -33.60
N THR A 5 26.04 -24.35 -33.33
CA THR A 5 24.91 -24.12 -32.42
C THR A 5 25.45 -24.02 -30.99
N ARG A 6 25.44 -22.82 -30.40
CA ARG A 6 25.69 -22.64 -28.96
C ARG A 6 24.52 -23.26 -28.18
N LEU A 7 24.75 -24.41 -27.55
CA LEU A 7 23.85 -24.97 -26.54
C LEU A 7 23.79 -24.00 -25.34
N LYS A 8 22.56 -23.59 -24.96
CA LYS A 8 22.28 -22.71 -23.82
C LYS A 8 22.59 -23.41 -22.50
N ILE A 9 23.71 -23.05 -21.87
CA ILE A 9 24.09 -23.44 -20.49
C ILE A 9 23.40 -22.50 -19.49
N GLY A 10 22.07 -22.38 -19.57
CA GLY A 10 21.27 -21.51 -18.68
C GLY A 10 20.69 -22.22 -17.46
N HIS A 11 20.41 -23.52 -17.57
CA HIS A 11 19.67 -24.27 -16.54
C HIS A 11 20.54 -24.83 -15.41
N SER A 12 21.83 -25.09 -15.65
CA SER A 12 22.71 -25.65 -14.62
C SER A 12 23.12 -24.61 -13.56
N LEU A 13 23.30 -23.35 -13.96
CA LEU A 13 23.67 -22.25 -13.06
C LEU A 13 22.56 -21.90 -12.06
N THR A 14 21.30 -21.89 -12.51
CA THR A 14 20.15 -21.66 -11.61
C THR A 14 20.00 -22.79 -10.60
N LEU A 15 20.20 -24.04 -11.02
CA LEU A 15 20.03 -25.21 -10.16
C LEU A 15 21.13 -25.30 -9.09
N ILE A 16 22.38 -24.95 -9.42
CA ILE A 16 23.48 -24.89 -8.45
C ILE A 16 23.28 -23.75 -7.45
N GLN A 17 22.74 -22.62 -7.89
CA GLN A 17 22.47 -21.48 -7.01
C GLN A 17 21.31 -21.78 -6.06
N ASP A 18 20.23 -22.39 -6.56
CA ASP A 18 19.10 -22.84 -5.75
C ASP A 18 19.54 -23.86 -4.69
N VAL A 19 20.47 -24.78 -5.02
CA VAL A 19 21.03 -25.76 -4.07
C VAL A 19 21.91 -25.10 -3.01
N LYS A 20 22.74 -24.11 -3.38
CA LYS A 20 23.55 -23.36 -2.41
C LYS A 20 22.69 -22.55 -1.44
N ASP A 21 21.65 -21.91 -1.95
CA ASP A 21 20.71 -21.14 -1.14
C ASP A 21 19.95 -22.08 -0.18
N LEU A 22 19.49 -23.23 -0.66
CA LEU A 22 18.85 -24.28 0.14
C LEU A 22 19.73 -24.77 1.30
N VAL A 23 21.00 -25.07 1.02
CA VAL A 23 21.97 -25.51 2.03
C VAL A 23 22.21 -24.39 3.04
N THR A 24 22.37 -23.16 2.58
CA THR A 24 22.60 -21.99 3.46
C THR A 24 21.43 -21.77 4.41
N ILE A 25 20.19 -21.89 3.91
CA ILE A 25 18.96 -21.73 4.71
C ILE A 25 18.80 -22.85 5.75
N ALA A 26 19.10 -24.10 5.35
CA ALA A 26 19.06 -25.24 6.27
C ALA A 26 20.05 -25.11 7.42
N PHE A 27 21.21 -24.50 7.19
CA PHE A 27 22.22 -24.24 8.21
C PHE A 27 21.96 -22.97 9.03
N SER A 28 21.26 -21.97 8.49
CA SER A 28 20.96 -20.74 9.22
C SER A 28 19.80 -20.88 10.21
N ASN A 29 18.81 -21.75 9.94
CA ASN A 29 17.69 -22.03 10.84
C ASN A 29 17.39 -23.54 10.96
N PRO A 30 18.32 -24.35 11.51
CA PRO A 30 18.19 -25.81 11.50
C PRO A 30 16.98 -26.32 12.30
N ARG A 31 16.56 -25.60 13.35
CA ARG A 31 15.39 -26.00 14.17
C ARG A 31 14.08 -25.89 13.39
N GLU A 32 13.82 -24.76 12.76
CA GLU A 32 12.60 -24.54 11.96
C GLU A 32 12.56 -25.50 10.76
N VAL A 33 13.72 -25.67 10.10
CA VAL A 33 13.84 -26.46 8.88
C VAL A 33 13.79 -27.97 9.13
N ILE A 34 14.34 -28.49 10.23
CA ILE A 34 14.47 -29.94 10.46
C ILE A 34 13.39 -30.49 11.41
N ILE A 35 12.92 -29.68 12.37
CA ILE A 35 12.03 -30.14 13.45
C ILE A 35 10.59 -29.66 13.24
N GLU A 36 10.40 -28.41 12.80
CA GLU A 36 9.06 -27.81 12.73
C GLU A 36 8.39 -28.01 11.37
N ASN A 37 9.17 -28.29 10.31
CA ASN A 37 8.62 -28.62 9.00
C ASN A 37 8.15 -30.09 8.97
N PRO A 38 6.84 -30.36 8.77
CA PRO A 38 6.26 -31.69 8.92
C PRO A 38 6.82 -32.71 7.92
N TYR A 39 7.27 -32.28 6.74
CA TYR A 39 7.87 -33.17 5.74
C TYR A 39 9.28 -33.60 6.15
N THR A 40 10.09 -32.67 6.66
CA THR A 40 11.45 -32.98 7.12
C THR A 40 11.42 -33.80 8.42
N ALA A 41 10.52 -33.47 9.34
CA ALA A 41 10.30 -34.22 10.57
C ALA A 41 9.79 -35.63 10.27
N PHE A 42 8.86 -35.77 9.32
CA PHE A 42 8.39 -37.08 8.85
C PHE A 42 9.49 -37.87 8.15
N ALA A 43 10.28 -37.25 7.27
CA ALA A 43 11.40 -37.90 6.60
C ALA A 43 12.46 -38.39 7.60
N GLY A 44 12.78 -37.58 8.61
CA GLY A 44 13.68 -37.95 9.71
C GLY A 44 13.13 -39.13 10.50
N SER A 45 11.89 -39.03 10.96
CA SER A 45 11.20 -40.07 11.75
C SER A 45 11.09 -41.39 10.98
N PHE A 46 10.64 -41.33 9.72
CA PHE A 46 10.54 -42.47 8.81
C PHE A 46 11.91 -43.09 8.55
N GLY A 47 12.93 -42.26 8.27
CA GLY A 47 14.30 -42.71 8.07
C GLY A 47 14.83 -43.48 9.27
N THR A 48 14.64 -42.99 10.49
CA THR A 48 15.05 -43.70 11.72
C THR A 48 14.28 -44.99 11.97
N ILE A 49 12.94 -44.96 11.90
CA ILE A 49 12.11 -46.13 12.25
C ILE A 49 12.25 -47.24 11.19
N ALA A 50 12.19 -46.87 9.91
CA ALA A 50 12.25 -47.84 8.83
C ALA A 50 13.66 -48.43 8.67
N SER A 51 14.73 -47.66 8.90
CA SER A 51 16.10 -48.19 8.85
C SER A 51 16.39 -49.19 9.96
N LEU A 52 15.88 -48.96 11.19
CA LEU A 52 16.00 -49.94 12.28
C LEU A 52 15.27 -51.25 11.96
N TRP A 53 14.11 -51.18 11.32
CA TRP A 53 13.36 -52.36 10.88
C TRP A 53 14.04 -53.12 9.73
N PHE A 54 14.54 -52.41 8.71
CA PHE A 54 15.17 -53.07 7.55
C PHE A 54 16.59 -53.54 7.82
N ALA A 55 17.36 -52.88 8.68
CA ALA A 55 18.68 -53.35 9.07
C ALA A 55 18.63 -54.74 9.73
N ALA A 56 17.52 -55.08 10.38
CA ALA A 56 17.31 -56.38 11.01
C ALA A 56 16.95 -57.51 10.02
N TYR A 57 16.33 -57.20 8.87
CA TYR A 57 15.75 -58.21 7.96
C TYR A 57 16.34 -58.21 6.54
N ASN A 58 16.78 -57.05 6.02
CA ASN A 58 17.36 -56.92 4.69
C ASN A 58 18.29 -55.69 4.64
N PRO A 59 19.60 -55.87 4.89
CA PRO A 59 20.58 -54.77 4.94
C PRO A 59 20.65 -53.93 3.66
N SER A 60 20.43 -54.56 2.49
CA SER A 60 20.36 -53.85 1.20
C SER A 60 19.12 -52.96 1.04
N GLY A 61 18.03 -53.23 1.77
CA GLY A 61 16.81 -52.43 1.73
C GLY A 61 16.91 -51.08 2.45
N VAL A 62 17.95 -50.89 3.28
CA VAL A 62 18.22 -49.60 3.95
C VAL A 62 18.47 -48.48 2.93
N TRP A 63 19.11 -48.78 1.80
CA TRP A 63 19.32 -47.81 0.73
C TRP A 63 18.03 -47.34 0.06
N ILE A 64 17.03 -48.23 -0.04
CA ILE A 64 15.73 -47.89 -0.60
C ILE A 64 14.99 -46.92 0.33
N ILE A 65 15.02 -47.18 1.64
CA ILE A 65 14.45 -46.29 2.66
C ILE A 65 15.15 -44.93 2.66
N PHE A 66 16.48 -44.93 2.55
CA PHE A 66 17.25 -43.69 2.47
C PHE A 66 16.81 -42.86 1.27
N ILE A 67 16.68 -43.48 0.09
CA ILE A 67 16.19 -42.79 -1.12
C ILE A 67 14.77 -42.24 -0.91
N ILE A 68 13.86 -43.02 -0.33
CA ILE A 68 12.48 -42.58 -0.05
C ILE A 68 12.47 -41.40 0.93
N ALA A 69 13.25 -41.47 2.01
CA ALA A 69 13.39 -40.39 2.97
C ALA A 69 13.95 -39.13 2.31
N LEU A 70 14.94 -39.27 1.42
CA LEU A 70 15.54 -38.17 0.67
C LEU A 70 14.53 -37.51 -0.30
N ILE A 71 13.69 -38.32 -0.94
CA ILE A 71 12.58 -37.86 -1.81
C ILE A 71 11.55 -37.05 -1.02
N ILE A 72 11.31 -37.36 0.26
CA ILE A 72 10.39 -36.58 1.12
C ILE A 72 11.08 -35.34 1.70
N PHE A 73 12.37 -35.46 2.03
CA PHE A 73 13.17 -34.41 2.64
C PHE A 73 13.43 -33.23 1.69
N ILE A 74 13.77 -33.50 0.43
CA ILE A 74 14.05 -32.45 -0.58
C ILE A 74 12.86 -31.49 -0.77
N PRO A 75 11.60 -31.96 -0.99
CA PRO A 75 10.42 -31.10 -1.05
C PRO A 75 10.20 -30.29 0.23
N GLY A 76 10.45 -30.88 1.40
CA GLY A 76 10.35 -30.19 2.69
C GLY A 76 11.32 -29.01 2.78
N LEU A 77 12.59 -29.23 2.42
CA LEU A 77 13.58 -28.18 2.32
C LEU A 77 13.19 -27.10 1.30
N PHE A 78 12.65 -27.49 0.14
CA PHE A 78 12.22 -26.54 -0.89
C PHE A 78 11.06 -25.65 -0.42
N ILE A 79 10.14 -26.20 0.37
CA ILE A 79 9.04 -25.43 1.00
C ILE A 79 9.62 -24.42 1.99
N GLU A 80 10.52 -24.86 2.88
CA GLU A 80 11.10 -23.96 3.90
C GLU A 80 11.99 -22.89 3.28
N ALA A 81 12.77 -23.23 2.26
CA ALA A 81 13.59 -22.27 1.52
C ALA A 81 12.75 -21.18 0.84
N ASN A 82 11.61 -21.54 0.26
CA ASN A 82 10.68 -20.57 -0.33
C ASN A 82 10.02 -19.68 0.71
N LYS A 83 9.68 -20.25 1.89
CA LYS A 83 9.16 -19.50 3.02
C LYS A 83 10.22 -18.53 3.52
N TYR A 84 11.42 -19.02 3.85
CA TYR A 84 12.54 -18.19 4.30
C TYR A 84 12.84 -17.03 3.36
N LYS A 85 12.82 -17.27 2.04
CA LYS A 85 13.03 -16.22 1.04
C LYS A 85 11.99 -15.09 1.08
N ILE A 86 10.77 -15.34 1.53
CA ILE A 86 9.74 -14.31 1.77
C ILE A 86 10.03 -13.58 3.08
N TYR A 87 10.48 -14.32 4.10
CA TYR A 87 10.70 -13.82 5.45
C TYR A 87 11.99 -12.98 5.60
N THR A 88 12.99 -13.20 4.75
CA THR A 88 14.25 -12.45 4.76
C THR A 88 14.29 -11.26 3.80
N GLN A 89 13.16 -10.85 3.25
CA GLN A 89 13.12 -9.63 2.44
C GLN A 89 13.08 -8.40 3.34
N ASP A 90 13.85 -7.38 2.97
CA ASP A 90 13.99 -6.14 3.74
C ASP A 90 12.66 -5.40 3.95
N ALA A 91 11.73 -5.51 2.99
CA ALA A 91 10.38 -4.98 3.09
C ALA A 91 9.40 -5.77 2.22
N LEU A 92 8.35 -6.31 2.84
CA LEU A 92 7.33 -7.11 2.19
C LEU A 92 6.19 -6.22 1.66
N PRO A 93 5.88 -6.25 0.34
CA PRO A 93 4.80 -5.44 -0.22
C PRO A 93 3.43 -6.03 0.13
N ILE A 94 2.56 -5.27 0.79
CA ILE A 94 1.19 -5.69 1.12
C ILE A 94 0.21 -4.90 0.24
N PRO A 95 -0.42 -5.53 -0.78
CA PRO A 95 -1.38 -4.84 -1.64
C PRO A 95 -2.69 -4.65 -0.89
N ILE A 96 -3.12 -3.41 -0.71
CA ILE A 96 -4.34 -3.02 -0.02
C ILE A 96 -5.23 -2.24 -0.97
N VAL A 97 -6.52 -2.61 -1.00
CA VAL A 97 -7.54 -1.87 -1.73
C VAL A 97 -8.57 -1.34 -0.75
N ILE A 98 -8.79 -0.02 -0.75
CA ILE A 98 -9.84 0.62 0.03
C ILE A 98 -10.85 1.22 -0.94
N ASN A 99 -12.08 0.71 -0.90
CA ASN A 99 -13.18 1.11 -1.77
C ASN A 99 -14.33 1.72 -0.95
N ILE A 100 -14.59 3.00 -1.13
CA ILE A 100 -15.58 3.79 -0.39
C ILE A 100 -16.65 4.29 -1.34
N ALA A 101 -17.89 3.88 -1.09
CA ALA A 101 -19.09 4.34 -1.78
C ALA A 101 -18.96 4.30 -3.32
N ASN A 102 -18.25 3.31 -3.86
CA ASN A 102 -18.01 3.16 -5.28
C ASN A 102 -18.35 1.74 -5.77
N GLN A 103 -18.96 1.64 -6.95
CA GLN A 103 -19.38 0.37 -7.54
C GLN A 103 -18.26 -0.38 -8.26
N ALA A 104 -17.07 0.21 -8.37
CA ALA A 104 -15.93 -0.42 -9.03
C ALA A 104 -15.54 -1.75 -8.35
N ASN A 105 -15.02 -2.67 -9.15
CA ASN A 105 -14.59 -3.98 -8.67
C ASN A 105 -13.24 -3.87 -7.93
N SER A 106 -13.28 -4.02 -6.61
CA SER A 106 -12.07 -3.99 -5.77
C SER A 106 -11.10 -5.13 -6.05
N LEU A 107 -11.58 -6.29 -6.53
CA LEU A 107 -10.72 -7.43 -6.84
C LEU A 107 -9.88 -7.17 -8.10
N ASP A 108 -10.40 -6.45 -9.07
CA ASP A 108 -9.64 -6.06 -10.27
C ASP A 108 -8.50 -5.12 -9.91
N ALA A 109 -8.77 -4.17 -9.00
CA ALA A 109 -7.73 -3.30 -8.44
C ALA A 109 -6.66 -4.10 -7.70
N LEU A 110 -7.08 -5.04 -6.84
CA LEU A 110 -6.16 -5.90 -6.08
C LEU A 110 -5.28 -6.74 -7.02
N ASN A 111 -5.87 -7.36 -8.05
CA ASN A 111 -5.15 -8.14 -9.04
C ASN A 111 -4.17 -7.27 -9.85
N SER A 112 -4.52 -6.00 -10.12
CA SER A 112 -3.61 -5.04 -10.76
C SER A 112 -2.39 -4.77 -9.88
N LEU A 113 -2.58 -4.56 -8.58
CA LEU A 113 -1.48 -4.40 -7.61
C LEU A 113 -0.59 -5.64 -7.53
N PHE A 114 -1.18 -6.84 -7.44
CA PHE A 114 -0.41 -8.08 -7.50
C PHE A 114 0.39 -8.18 -8.78
N THR A 115 -0.22 -7.90 -9.94
CA THR A 115 0.47 -7.93 -11.23
C THR A 115 1.69 -7.00 -11.24
N VAL A 116 1.58 -5.80 -10.65
CA VAL A 116 2.72 -4.87 -10.52
C VAL A 116 3.81 -5.45 -9.63
N ILE A 117 3.46 -5.99 -8.46
CA ILE A 117 4.42 -6.60 -7.53
C ILE A 117 5.14 -7.78 -8.20
N GLU A 118 4.41 -8.65 -8.89
CA GLU A 118 4.94 -9.86 -9.53
C GLU A 118 5.82 -9.61 -10.76
N LYS A 119 5.85 -8.37 -11.31
CA LYS A 119 6.82 -7.99 -12.35
C LYS A 119 8.26 -8.09 -11.85
N ASP A 120 8.48 -7.85 -10.57
CA ASP A 120 9.78 -8.10 -9.94
C ASP A 120 9.95 -9.61 -9.72
N ARG A 121 11.05 -10.16 -10.26
CA ARG A 121 11.37 -11.59 -10.21
C ARG A 121 11.43 -12.15 -8.79
N ARG A 122 11.68 -11.31 -7.78
CA ARG A 122 11.67 -11.70 -6.36
C ARG A 122 10.29 -12.14 -5.89
N TYR A 123 9.23 -11.63 -6.52
CA TYR A 123 7.84 -11.83 -6.14
C TYR A 123 7.05 -12.68 -7.13
N ARG A 124 7.67 -13.61 -7.86
CA ARG A 124 6.88 -14.52 -8.72
C ARG A 124 5.84 -15.31 -7.91
N LYS A 125 4.59 -15.37 -8.41
CA LYS A 125 3.45 -16.06 -7.77
C LYS A 125 3.23 -15.56 -6.33
N TYR A 126 3.35 -14.25 -6.14
CA TYR A 126 3.28 -13.61 -4.84
C TYR A 126 1.93 -13.85 -4.17
N GLN A 127 0.84 -13.73 -4.93
CA GLN A 127 -0.50 -13.94 -4.39
C GLN A 127 -0.67 -15.34 -3.78
N GLU A 128 -0.22 -16.38 -4.49
CA GLU A 128 -0.24 -17.76 -3.99
C GLU A 128 0.64 -17.92 -2.74
N LYS A 129 1.80 -17.25 -2.72
CA LYS A 129 2.77 -17.32 -1.63
C LYS A 129 2.27 -16.67 -0.35
N ILE A 130 1.71 -15.46 -0.40
CA ILE A 130 1.18 -14.80 0.81
C ILE A 130 0.01 -15.60 1.40
N LYS A 131 -0.85 -16.18 0.55
CA LYS A 131 -1.94 -17.04 0.99
C LYS A 131 -1.41 -18.30 1.67
N LYS A 132 -0.44 -18.97 1.04
CA LYS A 132 0.10 -20.23 1.54
C LYS A 132 0.95 -20.06 2.81
N TYR A 133 1.77 -19.02 2.88
CA TYR A 133 2.81 -18.89 3.91
C TYR A 133 2.50 -17.87 5.00
N LEU A 134 1.60 -16.92 4.75
CA LEU A 134 1.18 -15.89 5.73
C LEU A 134 -0.30 -16.02 6.12
N GLY A 135 -1.06 -16.89 5.45
CA GLY A 135 -2.49 -17.07 5.70
C GLY A 135 -3.30 -15.80 5.41
N ILE A 136 -2.81 -14.95 4.50
CA ILE A 136 -3.49 -13.70 4.11
C ILE A 136 -4.33 -14.00 2.87
N LEU A 137 -5.65 -13.84 3.00
CA LEU A 137 -6.61 -14.05 1.92
C LEU A 137 -6.86 -12.74 1.15
N ASN A 138 -7.43 -12.83 -0.05
CA ASN A 138 -7.79 -11.63 -0.82
C ASN A 138 -8.81 -10.76 -0.04
N GLU A 139 -9.69 -11.40 0.72
CA GLU A 139 -10.68 -10.70 1.57
C GLU A 139 -10.03 -9.89 2.70
N ASP A 140 -8.85 -10.31 3.19
CA ASP A 140 -8.10 -9.59 4.23
C ASP A 140 -7.45 -8.30 3.68
N LEU A 141 -7.39 -8.15 2.34
CA LEU A 141 -6.68 -7.07 1.65
C LEU A 141 -7.63 -6.04 1.02
N VAL A 142 -8.94 -6.28 1.08
CA VAL A 142 -9.97 -5.45 0.46
C VAL A 142 -10.92 -4.92 1.51
N PHE A 143 -10.90 -3.60 1.69
CA PHE A 143 -11.80 -2.89 2.59
C PHE A 143 -12.88 -2.18 1.79
N LYS A 144 -14.14 -2.60 1.93
CA LYS A 144 -15.26 -2.02 1.19
C LYS A 144 -16.28 -1.37 2.12
N TYR A 145 -16.60 -0.11 1.84
CA TYR A 145 -17.65 0.65 2.51
C TYR A 145 -18.76 1.00 1.51
N ASP A 146 -19.91 0.36 1.62
CA ASP A 146 -21.08 0.62 0.77
C ASP A 146 -22.09 1.59 1.41
N GLY A 147 -21.74 2.22 2.54
CA GLY A 147 -22.61 3.16 3.24
C GLY A 147 -22.59 4.57 2.66
N ASP A 148 -23.47 5.42 3.19
CA ASP A 148 -23.41 6.86 2.94
C ASP A 148 -22.18 7.46 3.65
N ILE A 149 -21.39 8.26 2.94
CA ILE A 149 -20.22 8.93 3.52
C ILE A 149 -20.62 10.03 4.50
N PHE A 150 -21.82 10.59 4.37
CA PHE A 150 -22.33 11.62 5.28
C PHE A 150 -22.81 11.04 6.62
N ASP A 151 -22.99 9.72 6.73
CA ASP A 151 -23.13 9.05 8.03
C ASP A 151 -21.77 8.97 8.73
N GLN A 152 -21.37 10.08 9.35
CA GLN A 152 -20.08 10.22 10.02
C GLN A 152 -19.83 9.13 11.07
N LYS A 153 -20.86 8.68 11.79
CA LYS A 153 -20.71 7.66 12.83
C LYS A 153 -20.30 6.32 12.21
N ARG A 154 -21.01 5.91 11.15
CA ARG A 154 -20.73 4.67 10.45
C ARG A 154 -19.41 4.73 9.69
N LEU A 155 -19.09 5.88 9.07
CA LEU A 155 -17.81 6.09 8.41
C LEU A 155 -16.64 6.00 9.41
N LYS A 156 -16.72 6.68 10.56
CA LYS A 156 -15.69 6.60 11.62
C LYS A 156 -15.50 5.16 12.12
N LEU A 157 -16.59 4.44 12.34
CA LEU A 157 -16.52 3.04 12.76
C LEU A 157 -15.82 2.18 11.70
N PHE A 158 -16.16 2.36 10.43
CA PHE A 158 -15.50 1.68 9.33
C PHE A 158 -14.00 1.98 9.29
N LEU A 159 -13.59 3.24 9.38
CA LEU A 159 -12.17 3.64 9.39
C LEU A 159 -11.41 3.01 10.58
N LYS A 160 -12.04 2.91 11.77
CA LYS A 160 -11.45 2.21 12.92
C LYS A 160 -11.27 0.71 12.66
N ILE A 161 -12.24 0.07 12.00
CA ILE A 161 -12.13 -1.34 11.59
C ILE A 161 -11.00 -1.53 10.58
N VAL A 162 -10.91 -0.68 9.55
CA VAL A 162 -9.82 -0.73 8.56
C VAL A 162 -8.47 -0.64 9.24
N ARG A 163 -8.29 0.32 10.16
CA ARG A 163 -7.03 0.45 10.92
C ARG A 163 -6.70 -0.83 11.70
N HIS A 164 -7.67 -1.37 12.43
CA HIS A 164 -7.49 -2.57 13.23
C HIS A 164 -7.10 -3.77 12.36
N ASP A 165 -7.80 -3.99 11.25
CA ASP A 165 -7.62 -5.14 10.39
C ASP A 165 -6.31 -5.05 9.60
N LEU A 166 -5.92 -3.85 9.16
CA LEU A 166 -4.59 -3.60 8.58
C LEU A 166 -3.46 -3.96 9.55
N GLU A 167 -3.60 -3.60 10.82
CA GLU A 167 -2.63 -3.98 11.86
C GLU A 167 -2.59 -5.51 12.06
N GLN A 168 -3.73 -6.20 11.98
CA GLN A 168 -3.76 -7.67 12.03
C GLN A 168 -3.05 -8.29 10.83
N VAL A 169 -3.24 -7.77 9.62
CA VAL A 169 -2.52 -8.21 8.41
C VAL A 169 -1.02 -8.00 8.58
N LYS A 170 -0.59 -6.82 9.04
CA LYS A 170 0.83 -6.52 9.29
C LYS A 170 1.46 -7.44 10.33
N ARG A 171 0.75 -7.80 11.40
CA ARG A 171 1.25 -8.76 12.42
C ARG A 171 1.51 -10.16 11.88
N ARG A 172 0.85 -10.55 10.78
CA ARG A 172 1.13 -11.81 10.07
C ARG A 172 2.37 -11.73 9.17
N THR A 173 2.99 -10.55 9.05
CA THR A 173 4.18 -10.33 8.22
C THR A 173 5.45 -10.23 9.07
N PRO A 174 6.57 -10.82 8.63
CA PRO A 174 7.66 -11.14 9.55
C PRO A 174 8.57 -9.99 9.99
N GLN A 175 8.98 -9.03 9.15
CA GLN A 175 10.02 -8.07 9.60
C GLN A 175 10.01 -6.64 9.07
N ASN A 176 9.22 -6.28 8.06
CA ASN A 176 8.87 -4.89 7.69
C ASN A 176 7.89 -4.99 6.52
N SER A 177 6.86 -4.18 6.50
CA SER A 177 5.89 -4.15 5.41
C SER A 177 5.76 -2.76 4.81
N ILE A 178 5.60 -2.72 3.49
CA ILE A 178 5.26 -1.51 2.74
C ILE A 178 3.87 -1.72 2.16
N LEU A 179 2.97 -0.79 2.43
CA LEU A 179 1.61 -0.85 1.91
C LEU A 179 1.60 -0.42 0.45
N TYR A 180 1.07 -1.25 -0.43
CA TYR A 180 0.79 -0.91 -1.82
C TYR A 180 -0.67 -0.54 -1.88
N LEU A 181 -0.99 0.75 -1.81
CA LEU A 181 -2.35 1.22 -1.58
C LEU A 181 -3.00 1.71 -2.89
N ALA A 182 -4.10 1.07 -3.25
CA ALA A 182 -5.06 1.59 -4.22
C ALA A 182 -6.32 2.05 -3.49
N TYR A 183 -6.71 3.30 -3.71
CA TYR A 183 -7.93 3.87 -3.14
C TYR A 183 -8.94 4.19 -4.23
N ILE A 184 -10.21 3.84 -3.97
CA ILE A 184 -11.33 4.06 -4.87
C ILE A 184 -12.44 4.72 -4.08
N GLY A 185 -12.72 6.00 -4.31
CA GLY A 185 -13.80 6.68 -3.59
C GLY A 185 -13.64 8.20 -3.60
N PRO A 186 -14.41 8.89 -2.76
CA PRO A 186 -14.36 10.34 -2.62
C PRO A 186 -12.99 10.81 -2.11
N ILE A 187 -12.53 11.97 -2.61
CA ILE A 187 -11.27 12.60 -2.21
C ILE A 187 -11.26 12.93 -0.71
N SER A 188 -12.40 13.35 -0.18
CA SER A 188 -12.58 13.68 1.24
C SER A 188 -12.20 12.55 2.19
N VAL A 189 -12.71 11.35 1.95
CA VAL A 189 -12.39 10.19 2.79
C VAL A 189 -10.93 9.74 2.60
N SER A 190 -10.32 10.01 1.44
CA SER A 190 -8.92 9.67 1.18
C SER A 190 -7.93 10.46 2.04
N PHE A 191 -8.25 11.72 2.42
CA PHE A 191 -7.48 12.46 3.44
C PHE A 191 -7.47 11.74 4.79
N LEU A 192 -8.62 11.21 5.23
CA LEU A 192 -8.73 10.49 6.50
C LEU A 192 -7.96 9.17 6.47
N ILE A 193 -7.96 8.49 5.32
CA ILE A 193 -7.13 7.30 5.12
C ILE A 193 -5.64 7.67 5.24
N GLY A 194 -5.22 8.76 4.60
CA GLY A 194 -3.87 9.28 4.72
C GLY A 194 -3.48 9.59 6.16
N SER A 195 -4.32 10.33 6.88
CA SER A 195 -4.02 10.72 8.27
C SER A 195 -3.93 9.53 9.21
N MET A 196 -4.82 8.54 9.02
CA MET A 196 -4.83 7.27 9.74
C MET A 196 -3.55 6.45 9.51
N LEU A 197 -2.99 6.48 8.30
CA LEU A 197 -1.82 5.72 7.87
C LEU A 197 -0.53 6.54 7.85
N SER A 198 -0.51 7.70 8.52
CA SER A 198 0.60 8.67 8.48
C SER A 198 1.98 8.10 8.83
N ARG A 199 2.05 7.03 9.63
CA ARG A 199 3.31 6.39 10.06
C ARG A 199 3.76 5.22 9.18
N GLU A 200 2.97 4.88 8.17
CA GLU A 200 3.21 3.71 7.33
C GLU A 200 4.09 4.07 6.12
N GLY A 201 5.05 3.20 5.81
CA GLY A 201 5.72 3.24 4.51
C GLY A 201 4.75 2.74 3.44
N MET A 202 4.55 3.50 2.37
CA MET A 202 3.59 3.13 1.34
C MET A 202 3.98 3.53 -0.07
N ILE A 203 3.49 2.76 -1.04
CA ILE A 203 3.49 3.11 -2.45
C ILE A 203 2.04 3.37 -2.83
N LEU A 204 1.76 4.58 -3.29
CA LEU A 204 0.43 5.00 -3.69
C LEU A 204 0.22 4.78 -5.18
N PHE A 205 -0.96 4.25 -5.51
CA PHE A 205 -1.34 3.91 -6.86
C PHE A 205 -2.51 4.77 -7.34
N GLN A 206 -2.31 5.44 -8.47
CA GLN A 206 -3.36 6.17 -9.17
C GLN A 206 -3.99 5.29 -10.24
N ARG A 207 -5.33 5.29 -10.31
CA ARG A 207 -6.06 4.57 -11.35
C ARG A 207 -5.91 5.27 -12.70
N ASP A 208 -5.50 4.50 -13.70
CA ASP A 208 -5.54 4.87 -15.10
C ASP A 208 -6.91 4.50 -15.69
N GLN A 209 -7.69 5.53 -16.03
CA GLN A 209 -9.04 5.37 -16.54
C GLN A 209 -9.07 4.72 -17.94
N SER A 210 -7.99 4.83 -18.71
CA SER A 210 -7.95 4.37 -20.11
C SER A 210 -7.94 2.85 -20.24
N ASN A 211 -7.30 2.17 -19.29
CA ASN A 211 -7.04 0.72 -19.33
C ASN A 211 -7.45 0.02 -18.02
N ASN A 212 -8.07 0.75 -17.09
CA ASN A 212 -8.47 0.25 -15.77
C ASN A 212 -7.33 -0.38 -14.96
N SER A 213 -6.11 0.11 -15.16
CA SER A 213 -4.92 -0.33 -14.42
C SER A 213 -4.55 0.66 -13.32
N TYR A 214 -3.62 0.25 -12.46
CA TYR A 214 -3.10 1.09 -11.38
C TYR A 214 -1.62 1.32 -11.60
N GLN A 215 -1.22 2.58 -11.62
CA GLN A 215 0.18 3.00 -11.78
C GLN A 215 0.70 3.56 -10.46
N ALA A 216 1.91 3.14 -10.07
CA ALA A 216 2.58 3.71 -8.91
C ALA A 216 3.01 5.14 -9.26
N VAL A 217 2.59 6.10 -8.44
CA VAL A 217 2.88 7.55 -8.68
C VAL A 217 3.70 8.18 -7.57
N MET A 218 3.69 7.59 -6.38
CA MET A 218 4.40 8.13 -5.23
C MET A 218 4.82 7.02 -4.29
N GLU A 219 6.08 7.08 -3.85
CA GLU A 219 6.54 6.35 -2.67
C GLU A 219 6.60 7.32 -1.51
N VAL A 220 5.83 7.04 -0.46
CA VAL A 220 5.78 7.86 0.75
C VAL A 220 6.68 7.27 1.82
N ARG A 221 7.59 8.11 2.30
CA ARG A 221 8.41 7.88 3.48
C ARG A 221 8.16 9.04 4.45
N ASP A 222 7.90 8.74 5.73
CA ASP A 222 7.35 9.64 6.77
C ASP A 222 8.03 11.03 6.88
N ARG A 223 9.29 11.16 6.44
CA ARG A 223 10.04 12.43 6.45
C ARG A 223 9.98 13.24 5.15
N THR A 224 9.88 12.59 3.99
CA THR A 224 10.07 13.29 2.72
C THR A 224 8.92 14.24 2.42
N LEU A 225 7.69 13.96 2.87
CA LEU A 225 6.53 14.81 2.56
C LEU A 225 6.48 16.13 3.34
N LYS A 226 7.24 16.26 4.43
CA LYS A 226 7.23 17.43 5.34
C LYS A 226 8.49 18.28 5.22
N GLU A 227 9.33 18.03 4.22
CA GLU A 227 10.53 18.82 3.98
C GLU A 227 10.18 20.21 3.47
N ASN A 228 10.90 21.23 3.97
CA ASN A 228 10.72 22.60 3.53
C ASN A 228 10.98 22.73 2.03
N ILE A 229 10.14 23.50 1.35
CA ILE A 229 10.31 23.87 -0.05
C ILE A 229 11.10 25.17 -0.17
N GLN A 230 11.85 25.34 -1.27
CA GLN A 230 12.52 26.61 -1.57
C GLN A 230 11.56 27.65 -2.17
N GLY A 231 10.48 27.18 -2.80
CA GLY A 231 9.44 27.97 -3.42
C GLY A 231 8.38 27.06 -4.04
N PHE A 232 7.32 27.66 -4.57
CA PHE A 232 6.26 26.95 -5.28
C PHE A 232 6.68 26.73 -6.74
N GLU A 233 6.87 25.46 -7.11
CA GLU A 233 7.27 25.02 -8.44
C GLU A 233 6.08 24.43 -9.23
N LYS A 234 5.11 23.84 -8.52
CA LYS A 234 3.99 23.11 -9.12
C LYS A 234 2.68 23.89 -9.05
N LEU A 235 2.50 24.66 -7.99
CA LEU A 235 1.27 25.38 -7.69
C LEU A 235 1.49 26.89 -7.77
N GLU A 236 0.48 27.60 -8.24
CA GLU A 236 0.34 29.04 -8.06
C GLU A 236 -0.55 29.27 -6.86
N VAL A 237 -0.09 30.06 -5.88
CA VAL A 237 -0.82 30.31 -4.64
C VAL A 237 -1.31 31.74 -4.59
N ASN A 238 -2.62 31.91 -4.46
CA ASN A 238 -3.26 33.22 -4.35
C ASN A 238 -3.90 33.40 -2.97
N TYR A 239 -3.49 34.45 -2.27
CA TYR A 239 -4.01 34.80 -0.94
C TYR A 239 -5.04 35.91 -1.06
N LEU A 240 -6.32 35.55 -0.88
CA LEU A 240 -7.46 36.47 -0.84
C LEU A 240 -7.91 36.62 0.62
N CYS A 241 -7.07 37.27 1.40
CA CYS A 241 -7.23 37.41 2.86
C CYS A 241 -7.72 38.81 3.25
N SER A 242 -8.58 38.85 4.26
CA SER A 242 -9.04 40.07 4.90
C SER A 242 -7.91 40.72 5.71
N ASN A 243 -8.00 42.03 5.95
CA ASN A 243 -7.13 42.73 6.89
C ASN A 243 -7.99 43.49 7.91
N PRO A 244 -8.07 43.04 9.18
CA PRO A 244 -7.34 41.92 9.79
C PRO A 244 -7.82 40.53 9.30
N PRO A 245 -6.98 39.47 9.42
CA PRO A 245 -7.35 38.11 9.05
C PRO A 245 -8.58 37.61 9.82
N GLN A 246 -9.42 36.85 9.14
CA GLN A 246 -10.54 36.17 9.78
C GLN A 246 -10.06 34.95 10.58
N PRO A 247 -10.80 34.48 11.61
CA PRO A 247 -10.41 33.27 12.34
C PRO A 247 -10.53 31.98 11.52
N LYS A 248 -11.16 32.04 10.34
CA LYS A 248 -11.43 30.89 9.46
C LYS A 248 -10.90 31.16 8.06
N VAL A 249 -10.45 30.10 7.41
CA VAL A 249 -9.98 30.15 6.02
C VAL A 249 -10.52 28.96 5.22
N THR A 250 -10.89 29.21 3.97
CA THR A 250 -11.07 28.16 2.97
C THR A 250 -9.81 28.05 2.14
N ILE A 251 -9.30 26.83 2.00
CA ILE A 251 -8.19 26.51 1.12
C ILE A 251 -8.74 25.67 -0.05
N ALA A 252 -8.67 26.22 -1.25
CA ALA A 252 -9.16 25.62 -2.48
C ALA A 252 -7.98 25.05 -3.29
N ILE A 253 -7.93 23.72 -3.48
CA ILE A 253 -6.83 23.04 -4.16
C ILE A 253 -7.30 22.52 -5.53
N ASP A 254 -6.82 23.13 -6.61
CA ASP A 254 -7.21 22.85 -7.99
C ASP A 254 -6.04 22.26 -8.78
N THR A 255 -5.94 20.93 -8.78
CA THR A 255 -4.86 20.17 -9.44
C THR A 255 -5.35 19.08 -10.39
N ALA A 256 -6.67 18.95 -10.56
CA ALA A 256 -7.28 18.08 -11.57
C ALA A 256 -7.90 18.89 -12.72
N SER A 257 -8.42 18.18 -13.72
CA SER A 257 -9.00 18.79 -14.93
C SER A 257 -10.33 19.52 -14.70
N HIS A 258 -11.06 19.20 -13.62
CA HIS A 258 -12.30 19.91 -13.26
C HIS A 258 -11.98 21.08 -12.35
N LYS A 259 -12.64 22.22 -12.52
CA LYS A 259 -12.36 23.42 -11.72
C LYS A 259 -13.27 23.53 -10.49
N ILE A 260 -12.73 24.05 -9.39
CA ILE A 260 -13.51 24.39 -8.20
C ILE A 260 -14.42 25.58 -8.51
N LYS A 261 -15.68 25.51 -8.07
CA LYS A 261 -16.63 26.63 -8.19
C LYS A 261 -16.37 27.67 -7.09
N LEU A 262 -15.32 28.47 -7.22
CA LEU A 262 -14.90 29.45 -6.21
C LEU A 262 -15.97 30.51 -5.87
N ASN A 263 -16.96 30.71 -6.74
CA ASN A 263 -18.10 31.59 -6.50
C ASN A 263 -19.24 30.95 -5.69
N ASP A 264 -19.09 29.70 -5.25
CA ASP A 264 -20.07 29.04 -4.40
C ASP A 264 -20.20 29.77 -3.04
N PRO A 265 -21.42 30.08 -2.56
CA PRO A 265 -21.63 30.75 -1.28
C PRO A 265 -21.02 30.00 -0.07
N SER A 266 -20.93 28.67 -0.14
CA SER A 266 -20.28 27.85 0.90
C SER A 266 -18.77 28.10 1.00
N ILE A 267 -18.15 28.64 -0.05
CA ILE A 267 -16.73 29.01 -0.09
C ILE A 267 -16.56 30.48 0.32
N GLN A 268 -17.23 31.38 -0.39
CA GLN A 268 -17.07 32.83 -0.19
C GLN A 268 -17.57 33.33 1.17
N GLY A 269 -18.57 32.66 1.74
CA GLY A 269 -19.17 33.05 3.02
C GLY A 269 -18.49 32.48 4.26
N TYR A 270 -17.42 31.69 4.13
CA TYR A 270 -16.85 30.95 5.26
C TYR A 270 -15.75 31.71 6.02
N GLY A 271 -14.94 32.51 5.32
CA GLY A 271 -13.77 33.17 5.89
C GLY A 271 -12.85 33.72 4.80
N ASP A 272 -11.57 33.85 5.11
CA ASP A 272 -10.54 34.17 4.12
C ASP A 272 -10.40 33.04 3.09
N LEU A 273 -9.82 33.32 1.92
CA LEU A 273 -9.67 32.34 0.85
C LEU A 273 -8.21 32.26 0.39
N ILE A 274 -7.68 31.06 0.31
CA ILE A 274 -6.39 30.75 -0.32
C ILE A 274 -6.66 29.76 -1.45
N THR A 275 -6.20 30.06 -2.66
CA THR A 275 -6.29 29.12 -3.79
C THR A 275 -4.91 28.58 -4.15
N LEU A 276 -4.87 27.31 -4.51
CA LEU A 276 -3.69 26.61 -5.01
C LEU A 276 -4.07 26.04 -6.38
N ASP A 277 -3.56 26.65 -7.44
CA ASP A 277 -3.88 26.30 -8.82
C ASP A 277 -2.68 25.60 -9.49
N ASN A 278 -2.91 24.48 -10.17
CA ASN A 278 -1.83 23.82 -10.91
C ASN A 278 -1.35 24.68 -12.08
N GLN A 279 -0.06 25.02 -12.08
CA GLN A 279 0.54 25.92 -13.09
C GLN A 279 0.39 25.38 -14.52
N THR A 280 0.39 24.06 -14.70
CA THR A 280 0.29 23.44 -16.04
C THR A 280 -1.14 23.35 -16.57
N SER A 281 -2.15 23.74 -15.77
CA SER A 281 -3.59 23.69 -16.09
C SER A 281 -4.13 22.31 -16.53
N ASN A 282 -3.31 21.26 -16.44
CA ASN A 282 -3.63 19.90 -16.86
C ASN A 282 -3.74 18.97 -15.65
N THR A 283 -4.26 17.76 -15.87
CA THR A 283 -4.12 16.68 -14.90
C THR A 283 -2.64 16.39 -14.67
N ILE A 284 -2.24 16.15 -13.42
CA ILE A 284 -0.87 15.75 -13.05
C ILE A 284 -0.50 14.46 -13.81
N ASP A 285 0.62 14.49 -14.54
CA ASP A 285 1.16 13.31 -15.23
C ASP A 285 1.71 12.28 -14.24
N TYR A 286 1.67 10.99 -14.60
CA TYR A 286 2.16 9.91 -13.74
C TYR A 286 3.67 9.96 -13.49
N GLN A 287 4.45 10.62 -14.36
CA GLN A 287 5.90 10.77 -14.25
C GLN A 287 6.34 12.05 -13.53
N GLU A 288 5.40 12.95 -13.22
CA GLU A 288 5.69 14.16 -12.46
C GLU A 288 6.18 13.84 -11.04
N ASP A 289 6.82 14.81 -10.39
CA ASP A 289 7.13 14.68 -8.96
C ASP A 289 5.90 15.01 -8.11
N TRP A 290 5.08 13.99 -7.84
CA TRP A 290 3.91 14.10 -6.97
C TRP A 290 4.29 14.51 -5.53
N THR A 291 5.53 14.23 -5.10
CA THR A 291 5.99 14.59 -3.75
C THR A 291 6.06 16.11 -3.60
N GLN A 292 6.51 16.81 -4.64
CA GLN A 292 6.60 18.26 -4.65
C GLN A 292 5.20 18.92 -4.54
N TYR A 293 4.20 18.41 -5.27
CA TYR A 293 2.80 18.85 -5.12
C TYR A 293 2.32 18.71 -3.66
N CYS A 294 2.61 17.57 -3.03
CA CYS A 294 2.22 17.31 -1.64
C CYS A 294 2.89 18.29 -0.66
N ARG A 295 4.20 18.55 -0.83
CA ARG A 295 4.97 19.49 0.00
C ARG A 295 4.44 20.92 -0.11
N GLU A 296 4.12 21.36 -1.31
CA GLU A 296 3.56 22.70 -1.55
C GLU A 296 2.20 22.87 -0.90
N ILE A 297 1.30 21.88 -1.03
CA ILE A 297 0.01 21.89 -0.32
C ILE A 297 0.24 21.90 1.19
N PHE A 298 1.15 21.04 1.69
CA PHE A 298 1.45 20.96 3.12
C PHE A 298 1.99 22.27 3.67
N GLN A 299 2.87 22.98 2.95
CA GLN A 299 3.40 24.28 3.36
C GLN A 299 2.26 25.28 3.61
N VAL A 300 1.32 25.41 2.66
CA VAL A 300 0.17 26.32 2.80
C VAL A 300 -0.72 25.90 3.97
N LEU A 301 -0.98 24.60 4.13
CA LEU A 301 -1.76 24.09 5.26
C LEU A 301 -1.08 24.36 6.60
N ASN A 302 0.25 24.21 6.67
CA ASN A 302 1.04 24.41 7.87
C ASN A 302 1.08 25.88 8.29
N ASP A 303 1.20 26.79 7.33
CA ASP A 303 1.16 28.23 7.59
C ASP A 303 -0.25 28.64 8.03
N ALA A 304 -1.28 28.17 7.32
CA ALA A 304 -2.67 28.44 7.69
C ALA A 304 -3.05 27.87 9.06
N GLN A 305 -2.48 26.74 9.49
CA GLN A 305 -2.76 26.17 10.81
C GLN A 305 -2.28 27.08 11.95
N GLN A 306 -1.24 27.88 11.73
CA GLN A 306 -0.71 28.81 12.73
C GLN A 306 -1.54 30.10 12.79
N ASP A 307 -2.05 30.56 11.66
CA ASP A 307 -2.74 31.85 11.53
C ASP A 307 -4.26 31.76 11.76
N TYR A 308 -4.86 30.59 11.47
CA TYR A 308 -6.32 30.39 11.52
C TYR A 308 -6.73 29.34 12.55
N GLN A 309 -7.92 29.52 13.13
CA GLN A 309 -8.48 28.58 14.12
C GLN A 309 -9.11 27.34 13.46
N GLU A 310 -9.64 27.51 12.25
CA GLU A 310 -10.31 26.45 11.49
C GLU A 310 -10.01 26.60 9.99
N ILE A 311 -9.61 25.49 9.36
CA ILE A 311 -9.35 25.41 7.93
C ILE A 311 -10.46 24.60 7.29
N ARG A 312 -11.10 25.11 6.25
CA ARG A 312 -11.98 24.33 5.38
C ARG A 312 -11.23 23.96 4.12
N LEU A 313 -11.24 22.68 3.76
CA LEU A 313 -10.67 22.23 2.50
C LEU A 313 -11.74 22.00 1.45
N VAL A 314 -11.53 22.60 0.28
CA VAL A 314 -12.25 22.32 -0.95
C VAL A 314 -11.23 21.91 -2.00
N TYR A 315 -11.50 20.85 -2.74
CA TYR A 315 -10.51 20.29 -3.64
C TYR A 315 -11.10 19.74 -4.93
N SER A 316 -10.30 19.89 -5.97
CA SER A 316 -10.34 19.17 -7.22
C SER A 316 -8.94 18.61 -7.45
N MET A 317 -8.72 17.35 -7.06
CA MET A 317 -7.40 16.75 -7.16
C MET A 317 -7.45 15.22 -7.30
N PRO A 318 -6.36 14.57 -7.73
CA PRO A 318 -6.27 13.12 -7.68
C PRO A 318 -6.36 12.59 -6.23
N VAL A 319 -7.07 11.48 -6.03
CA VAL A 319 -7.24 10.84 -4.72
C VAL A 319 -5.91 10.45 -4.08
N THR A 320 -4.91 10.09 -4.88
CA THR A 320 -3.57 9.72 -4.39
C THR A 320 -2.86 10.90 -3.73
N LEU A 321 -2.98 12.10 -4.31
CA LEU A 321 -2.39 13.31 -3.74
C LEU A 321 -3.06 13.65 -2.39
N ALA A 322 -4.37 13.49 -2.31
CA ALA A 322 -5.12 13.71 -1.08
C ALA A 322 -4.74 12.75 0.06
N ILE A 323 -4.44 11.48 -0.24
CA ILE A 323 -3.88 10.54 0.74
C ILE A 323 -2.53 11.05 1.25
N ALA A 324 -1.63 11.43 0.34
CA ALA A 324 -0.31 11.92 0.71
C ALA A 324 -0.39 13.17 1.60
N VAL A 325 -1.27 14.13 1.26
CA VAL A 325 -1.51 15.31 2.10
C VAL A 325 -2.16 14.94 3.43
N GLY A 326 -3.10 14.00 3.46
CA GLY A 326 -3.67 13.48 4.71
C GLY A 326 -2.61 12.90 5.66
N MET A 327 -1.59 12.22 5.11
CA MET A 327 -0.47 11.71 5.91
C MET A 327 0.35 12.82 6.55
N THR A 328 0.50 13.97 5.90
CA THR A 328 1.29 15.08 6.44
C THR A 328 0.59 15.79 7.59
N THR A 329 -0.73 15.96 7.51
CA THR A 329 -1.53 16.70 8.50
C THR A 329 -1.90 15.87 9.74
N GLN A 330 -1.94 14.53 9.64
CA GLN A 330 -2.35 13.63 10.73
C GLN A 330 -3.75 13.99 11.28
N ASN A 331 -4.18 13.44 12.41
CA ASN A 331 -5.53 13.71 12.95
C ASN A 331 -5.60 14.96 13.86
N PHE A 332 -4.55 15.77 13.98
CA PHE A 332 -4.51 16.80 15.01
C PHE A 332 -5.08 18.16 14.58
N TRP A 333 -5.13 18.42 13.27
CA TRP A 333 -5.43 19.75 12.77
C TRP A 333 -6.93 19.98 12.66
N ASN A 334 -7.39 21.19 12.98
CA ASN A 334 -8.79 21.58 12.88
C ASN A 334 -9.17 21.87 11.42
N ILE A 335 -9.15 20.82 10.61
CA ILE A 335 -9.47 20.85 9.19
C ILE A 335 -10.85 20.24 8.97
N VAL A 336 -11.77 21.03 8.42
CA VAL A 336 -13.07 20.57 7.91
C VAL A 336 -12.88 20.06 6.48
N LEU A 337 -13.08 18.76 6.28
CA LEU A 337 -13.10 18.14 4.96
C LEU A 337 -14.49 18.32 4.34
N THR A 338 -14.55 18.67 3.06
CA THR A 338 -15.82 18.87 2.35
C THR A 338 -16.00 17.86 1.22
N ASN A 339 -17.23 17.65 0.78
CA ASN A 339 -17.51 16.86 -0.41
C ASN A 339 -18.48 17.63 -1.30
N TYR A 340 -18.17 17.71 -2.60
CA TYR A 340 -19.10 18.26 -3.57
C TYR A 340 -20.28 17.31 -3.75
N ASP A 341 -21.49 17.79 -3.45
CA ASP A 341 -22.71 17.04 -3.70
C ASP A 341 -23.32 17.49 -5.02
N GLY A 342 -23.25 16.61 -6.02
CA GLY A 342 -23.81 16.86 -7.35
C GLY A 342 -25.32 17.07 -7.36
N LYS A 343 -26.06 16.64 -6.33
CA LYS A 343 -27.51 16.83 -6.23
C LYS A 343 -27.87 18.25 -5.80
N THR A 344 -27.20 18.77 -4.79
CA THR A 344 -27.40 20.13 -4.27
C THR A 344 -26.58 21.17 -5.04
N GLY A 345 -25.54 20.74 -5.75
CA GLY A 345 -24.67 21.61 -6.56
C GLY A 345 -23.68 22.43 -5.74
N THR A 346 -23.47 22.07 -4.47
CA THR A 346 -22.63 22.81 -3.51
C THR A 346 -21.71 21.87 -2.72
N TYR A 347 -20.77 22.45 -1.97
CA TYR A 347 -19.85 21.73 -1.11
C TYR A 347 -20.45 21.57 0.30
N GLN A 348 -20.55 20.33 0.76
CA GLN A 348 -21.07 20.00 2.08
C GLN A 348 -19.93 19.59 3.01
N ASP A 349 -20.00 20.05 4.26
CA ASP A 349 -19.07 19.62 5.30
C ASP A 349 -19.26 18.11 5.56
N LEU A 350 -18.17 17.35 5.42
CA LEU A 350 -18.18 15.92 5.66
C LEU A 350 -17.85 15.63 7.12
N ILE A 351 -16.67 16.07 7.58
CA ILE A 351 -16.10 15.69 8.88
C ILE A 351 -14.86 16.54 9.18
N ARG A 352 -14.56 16.76 10.46
CA ARG A 352 -13.28 17.35 10.87
C ARG A 352 -12.22 16.29 11.13
N MET A 353 -10.98 16.55 10.72
CA MET A 353 -9.88 15.61 10.91
C MET A 353 -9.59 15.30 12.39
N ASN A 354 -9.74 16.30 13.27
CA ASN A 354 -9.59 16.14 14.72
C ASN A 354 -10.75 15.42 15.43
N ASP A 355 -11.86 15.15 14.74
CA ASP A 355 -12.93 14.32 15.30
C ASP A 355 -12.68 12.81 15.10
N MET A 356 -11.52 12.42 14.56
CA MET A 356 -11.13 11.02 14.27
C MET A 356 -10.40 10.32 15.41
N ASP A 357 -9.96 11.05 16.43
CA ASP A 357 -9.23 10.53 17.59
C ASP A 357 -10.11 9.74 18.58
#